data_AF-A0A8J6XIK1-F1
#
_entry.id   AF-A0A8J6XIK1-F1
#
_cell.length_a   1.000
_cell.length_b   1.000
_cell.length_c   1.000
_cell.angle_alpha   90.00
_cell.angle_beta   90.00
_cell.angle_gamma   90.00
#
_symmetry.space_group_name_H-M   'P 1'
#
loop_
_entity.id
_entity.type
_entity.pdbx_description
1 polymer ?
#
loop_
_entity_poly.entity_id
_entity_poly.type
_entity_poly.pdbx_seq_one_letter_code
_entity_poly.pdbx_strand_id
1 'polypeptide(L)' 'MKWRVILEPDIETGDWAAWCPELPGCTTSGETEEEALENIKEAIQLYLQPDSIQLAPSAITREIILL' A
#
# COMPACT_ATOMS: atom_id res chain seq x y z
N MET A 1 3.24 13.52 -1.79
CA MET A 1 4.10 12.57 -2.53
C MET A 1 3.36 12.08 -3.77
N LYS A 2 4.08 11.66 -4.82
CA LYS A 2 3.51 10.91 -5.94
C LYS A 2 4.05 9.48 -5.84
N TRP A 3 3.20 8.50 -6.04
CA TRP A 3 3.54 7.08 -5.95
C TRP A 3 3.42 6.45 -7.33
N ARG A 4 4.30 5.51 -7.65
CA ARG A 4 4.11 4.67 -8.83
C ARG A 4 3.19 3.53 -8.43
N VAL A 5 2.30 3.15 -9.34
CA VAL A 5 1.43 1.98 -9.17
C VAL A 5 1.59 1.15 -10.42
N ILE A 6 1.74 -0.15 -10.23
CA ILE A 6 1.74 -1.14 -11.30
C ILE A 6 0.36 -1.80 -11.29
N LEU A 7 -0.24 -1.93 -12.47
CA LEU A 7 -1.52 -2.58 -12.71
C LEU A 7 -1.28 -3.76 -13.66
N GLU A 8 -1.69 -4.96 -13.26
CA GLU A 8 -1.46 -6.20 -13.99
C GLU A 8 -2.79 -6.94 -14.14
N PRO A 9 -3.27 -7.19 -15.37
CA PRO A 9 -4.48 -7.98 -15.57
C PRO A 9 -4.20 -9.45 -15.25
N ASP A 10 -5.07 -10.06 -14.46
CA ASP A 10 -5.07 -11.49 -14.16
C ASP A 10 -5.93 -12.22 -15.20
N ILE A 11 -5.29 -13.04 -16.04
CA ILE A 11 -5.99 -13.77 -17.11
C ILE A 11 -6.80 -14.97 -16.61
N GLU A 12 -6.53 -15.45 -15.38
CA GLU A 12 -7.23 -16.59 -14.80
C GLU A 12 -8.54 -16.15 -14.13
N THR A 13 -8.52 -15.02 -13.42
CA THR A 13 -9.71 -14.50 -12.72
C THR A 13 -10.47 -13.44 -13.54
N GLY A 14 -9.77 -12.71 -14.42
CA GLY A 14 -10.30 -11.54 -15.13
C GLY A 14 -10.19 -10.24 -14.34
N ASP A 15 -9.63 -10.29 -13.13
CA ASP A 15 -9.42 -9.12 -12.26
C ASP A 15 -8.13 -8.36 -12.63
N TRP A 16 -7.88 -7.28 -11.90
CA TRP A 16 -6.66 -6.50 -11.94
C TRP A 16 -5.94 -6.57 -10.60
N ALA A 17 -4.67 -6.97 -10.61
CA ALA A 17 -3.77 -6.78 -9.48
C ALA A 17 -3.16 -5.38 -9.52
N ALA A 18 -3.00 -4.75 -8.35
CA ALA A 18 -2.36 -3.44 -8.22
C ALA A 18 -1.33 -3.44 -7.07
N TRP A 19 -0.17 -2.83 -7.29
CA TRP A 19 0.87 -2.74 -6.26
C TRP A 19 1.79 -1.52 -6.40
N CYS A 20 2.37 -1.09 -5.27
CA CYS A 20 3.26 0.07 -5.19
C CYS A 20 4.73 -0.37 -4.97
N PRO A 21 5.65 -0.17 -5.93
CA PRO A 21 7.04 -0.61 -5.81
C PRO A 21 7.81 0.13 -4.70
N GLU A 22 7.39 1.34 -4.33
CA GLU A 22 7.99 2.08 -3.22
C GLU A 22 7.56 1.58 -1.84
N LEU A 23 6.46 0.82 -1.74
CA LEU A 23 5.91 0.31 -0.48
C LEU A 23 5.80 -1.21 -0.56
N PRO A 24 6.90 -1.95 -0.27
CA PRO A 24 6.90 -3.41 -0.31
C PRO A 24 5.77 -4.01 0.52
N GLY A 25 4.98 -4.88 -0.11
CA GLY A 25 3.81 -5.51 0.51
C GLY A 25 2.50 -4.72 0.39
N CYS A 26 2.51 -3.51 -0.16
CA CYS A 26 1.29 -2.76 -0.46
C CYS A 26 0.71 -3.21 -1.80
N THR A 27 -0.22 -4.16 -1.72
CA THR A 27 -0.88 -4.81 -2.88
C THR A 27 -2.38 -4.88 -2.67
N THR A 28 -3.15 -4.85 -3.76
CA THR A 28 -4.59 -5.08 -3.75
C THR A 28 -5.04 -5.63 -5.11
N SER A 29 -6.34 -5.86 -5.28
CA SER A 29 -6.95 -6.18 -6.57
C SER A 29 -8.30 -5.48 -6.75
N GLY A 30 -8.86 -5.54 -7.95
CA GLY A 30 -10.21 -5.08 -8.28
C GLY A 30 -10.72 -5.73 -9.57
N GLU A 31 -12.03 -5.80 -9.77
CA GLU A 31 -12.65 -6.41 -10.95
C GLU A 31 -12.39 -5.56 -12.22
N THR A 32 -12.13 -4.26 -12.06
CA THR A 32 -11.72 -3.35 -13.14
C THR A 32 -10.41 -2.62 -12.85
N GLU A 33 -9.78 -2.07 -13.90
CA GLU A 33 -8.58 -1.24 -13.77
C GLU A 33 -8.82 -0.05 -12.82
N GLU A 34 -9.97 0.62 -12.96
CA GLU A 34 -10.36 1.75 -12.11
C GLU A 34 -10.59 1.34 -10.65
N GLU A 35 -11.20 0.20 -10.41
CA GLU A 35 -11.41 -0.32 -9.05
C GLU A 35 -10.07 -0.65 -8.40
N ALA A 36 -9.19 -1.37 -9.09
CA ALA A 36 -7.86 -1.70 -8.58
C ALA A 36 -7.04 -0.43 -8.28
N LEU A 37 -7.20 0.62 -9.10
CA LEU A 37 -6.55 1.92 -8.89
C LEU A 37 -7.10 2.69 -7.68
N GLU A 38 -8.42 2.65 -7.42
CA GLU A 38 -8.97 3.27 -6.21
C GLU A 38 -8.58 2.46 -4.96
N ASN A 39 -8.65 1.13 -5.05
CA ASN A 39 -8.27 0.24 -3.95
C ASN A 39 -6.79 0.42 -3.54
N ILE A 40 -5.86 0.58 -4.49
CA ILE A 40 -4.44 0.72 -4.14
C ILE A 40 -4.15 2.09 -3.53
N LYS A 41 -4.92 3.12 -3.89
CA LYS A 41 -4.86 4.44 -3.27
C LYS A 41 -5.31 4.36 -1.80
N GLU A 42 -6.36 3.61 -1.49
CA GLU A 42 -6.76 3.34 -0.10
C GLU A 42 -5.70 2.51 0.63
N ALA A 43 -5.16 1.46 0.01
CA ALA A 43 -4.13 0.63 0.60
C ALA A 43 -2.85 1.43 0.93
N ILE A 44 -2.43 2.35 0.05
CA ILE A 44 -1.30 3.25 0.32
C ILE A 44 -1.61 4.18 1.51
N GLN A 45 -2.83 4.73 1.58
CA GLN A 45 -3.23 5.56 2.71
C GLN A 45 -3.17 4.78 4.03
N LEU A 46 -3.69 3.55 4.04
CA LEU A 46 -3.65 2.67 5.21
C LEU A 46 -2.21 2.29 5.58
N TYR A 47 -1.36 1.98 4.61
CA TYR A 47 0.05 1.61 4.85
C TYR A 47 0.83 2.72 5.58
N LEU A 48 0.51 3.99 5.29
CA LEU A 48 1.19 5.15 5.87
C LEU A 48 0.58 5.59 7.21
N GLN A 49 -0.53 4.99 7.65
CA GLN A 49 -1.14 5.33 8.93
C GLN A 49 -0.29 4.79 10.09
N PRO A 50 -0.16 5.55 11.19
CA PRO A 50 0.45 5.04 12.41
C PRO A 50 -0.33 3.84 12.95
N ASP A 51 0.38 2.77 13.29
CA ASP A 51 -0.24 1.63 13.97
C ASP A 51 -0.35 1.89 15.48
N SER A 52 -1.39 1.32 16.09
CA SER A 52 -1.63 1.32 17.54
C SER A 52 -0.83 0.26 18.30
N ILE A 53 0.09 -0.44 17.63
CA ILE A 53 0.94 -1.47 18.22
C ILE A 53 1.57 -0.95 19.52
N GLN A 54 1.30 -1.67 20.62
CA GLN A 54 2.01 -1.45 21.86
C GLN A 54 3.45 -1.93 21.73
N LEU A 55 4.36 -0.96 21.78
CA LEU A 55 5.78 -1.25 21.87
C LEU A 55 6.14 -1.73 23.28
N ALA A 56 7.19 -2.54 23.38
CA ALA A 56 7.74 -2.90 24.68
C ALA A 56 8.07 -1.65 25.50
N PRO A 57 7.90 -1.63 26.83
CA PRO A 57 8.19 -0.45 27.67
C PRO A 57 9.64 0.04 27.56
N SER A 58 10.57 -0.84 27.18
CA SER A 58 11.99 -0.53 26.97
C SER A 58 12.32 -0.09 25.54
N ALA A 59 11.33 0.04 24.65
CA ALA A 59 11.56 0.46 23.27
C ALA A 59 12.06 1.90 23.21
N ILE A 60 13.10 2.13 22.41
CA ILE A 60 13.63 3.46 22.15
C ILE A 60 13.12 3.89 20.78
N THR A 61 12.29 4.95 20.73
CA THR A 61 11.74 5.50 19.49
C THR A 61 12.48 6.79 19.10
N ARG A 62 12.59 7.05 17.79
CA ARG A 62 13.14 8.28 17.22
C ARG A 62 12.33 8.65 15.99
N GLU A 63 11.99 9.92 15.86
CA GLU A 63 11.39 10.46 14.64
C GLU A 63 12.50 10.88 13.67
N ILE A 64 12.35 10.50 12.40
CA ILE A 64 13.27 10.86 11.33
C ILE A 64 12.46 11.57 10.25
N ILE A 65 12.92 12.75 9.86
CA ILE A 65 12.36 13.52 8.75
C ILE A 65 13.27 13.34 7.55
N LEU A 66 12.70 12.88 6.45
CA LEU A 66 13.39 12.82 5.16
C LEU A 66 13.08 14.12 4.40
N LEU A 67 14.12 14.75 3.84
CA LEU A 67 14.03 15.96 3.01
C LEU A 67 13.81 15.60 1.54
#